data_AF-A0A062VD28-F1
#
_entry.id   AF-A0A062VD28-F1
#
_cell.length_a   1.000
_cell.length_b   1.000
_cell.length_c   1.000
_cell.angle_alpha   90.00
_cell.angle_beta   90.00
_cell.angle_gamma   90.00
#
_symmetry.space_group_name_H-M   'P 1'
#
loop_
_entity.id
_entity.type
_entity.pdbx_description
1 polymer ?
#
loop_
_entity_poly.entity_id
_entity_poly.type
_entity_poly.pdbx_seq_one_letter_code
_entity_poly.pdbx_strand_id
1 'polypeptide(L)'
;MDIKAIVAIAVILAVLGAGYAVARPTNDGLRSSMMGNYGGMMGNYGDNYGNMMKNYGGGLWNDMMGSYGGMMGMMRDYGGGLWNDMMGPNMMGGYGNGSGHCGGYGTPGSGYVANATPITIEKAGEAVEQYLASTGNEDLKLTEIMEFDNHFYAEIKEKSTGIHAFELLINRYTGAITPEMGPNMMWNARYGHMNWNTPAQGTVTEEQALENAQKYLDKALPGTRADEVDAFYGYYTIHVLKDGKIYGMLSVNSNTGAVWYHNWHGAFIKMMEVE
;
A
#
# COMPACT_ATOMS: atom_id res chain seq x y z
N MET A 1 33.09 -16.60 29.34
CA MET A 1 32.31 -17.71 28.75
C MET A 1 32.86 -19.00 29.35
N ASP A 2 32.03 -19.82 29.99
CA ASP A 2 32.49 -21.08 30.61
C ASP A 2 32.92 -22.08 29.52
N ILE A 3 33.93 -22.92 29.79
CA ILE A 3 34.49 -23.93 28.88
C ILE A 3 33.40 -24.84 28.31
N LYS A 4 32.34 -25.11 29.08
CA LYS A 4 31.18 -25.89 28.62
C LYS A 4 30.42 -25.20 27.48
N ALA A 5 30.33 -23.87 27.49
CA ALA A 5 29.68 -23.10 26.43
C ALA A 5 30.54 -23.06 25.14
N ILE A 6 31.87 -23.02 25.29
CA ILE A 6 32.79 -23.06 24.14
C ILE A 6 32.72 -24.41 23.43
N VAL A 7 32.68 -25.50 24.20
CA VAL A 7 32.55 -26.87 23.64
C VAL A 7 31.20 -27.07 22.95
N ALA A 8 30.11 -26.54 23.51
CA ALA A 8 28.78 -26.62 22.89
C ALA A 8 28.72 -25.88 21.53
N ILE A 9 29.31 -24.68 21.45
CA ILE A 9 29.37 -23.90 20.20
C ILE A 9 30.24 -24.61 19.15
N ALA A 10 31.36 -25.20 19.55
CA ALA A 10 32.23 -25.93 18.64
C ALA A 10 31.56 -27.18 18.03
N VAL A 11 30.75 -27.91 18.82
CA VAL A 11 30.00 -29.07 18.33
C VAL A 11 28.89 -28.66 17.36
N ILE A 12 28.17 -27.57 17.63
CA ILE A 12 27.12 -27.06 16.74
C ILE A 12 27.70 -26.61 15.38
N LEU A 13 28.85 -25.91 15.39
CA LEU A 13 29.51 -25.47 14.17
C LEU A 13 30.07 -26.64 13.34
N ALA A 14 30.53 -27.72 13.97
CA ALA A 14 30.98 -28.92 13.27
C ALA A 14 29.83 -29.68 12.59
N VAL A 15 28.65 -29.73 13.22
CA VAL A 15 27.46 -30.39 12.65
C VAL A 15 26.87 -29.57 11.49
N LEU A 16 26.87 -28.24 11.58
CA LEU A 16 26.42 -27.36 10.49
C LEU A 16 27.39 -27.33 9.30
N GLY A 17 28.70 -27.41 9.55
CA GLY A 17 29.72 -27.50 8.50
C GLY A 17 29.68 -28.81 7.70
N ALA A 18 29.30 -29.93 8.34
CA ALA A 18 29.15 -31.21 7.66
C ALA A 18 27.89 -31.26 6.76
N GLY A 19 26.81 -30.57 7.13
CA GLY A 19 25.56 -30.51 6.34
C GLY A 19 25.69 -29.73 5.03
N TYR A 20 26.62 -28.78 4.95
CA TYR A 20 26.83 -27.94 3.75
C TYR A 20 27.70 -28.61 2.67
N ALA A 21 28.39 -29.72 3.00
CA ALA A 21 29.27 -30.43 2.08
C ALA A 21 28.57 -31.53 1.26
N VAL A 22 27.30 -31.86 1.56
CA VAL A 22 26.60 -33.04 0.99
C VAL A 22 25.42 -32.71 0.07
N ALA A 23 25.20 -31.44 -0.27
CA ALA A 23 24.14 -31.04 -1.21
C ALA A 23 24.72 -30.27 -2.41
N ARG A 24 25.27 -31.01 -3.38
CA ARG A 24 25.50 -30.52 -4.74
C ARG A 24 24.91 -31.53 -5.74
N PRO A 25 23.90 -31.16 -6.54
CA PRO A 25 23.60 -31.89 -7.76
C PRO A 25 24.45 -31.32 -8.89
N THR A 26 25.46 -32.09 -9.29
CA THR A 26 26.10 -31.98 -10.61
C THR A 26 25.33 -32.83 -11.61
N ASN A 27 24.98 -32.29 -12.77
CA ASN A 27 25.01 -33.04 -14.03
C ASN A 27 24.96 -32.10 -15.24
N ASP A 28 26.11 -32.01 -15.90
CA ASP A 28 26.28 -31.52 -17.27
C ASP A 28 26.04 -32.64 -18.29
N GLY A 29 25.43 -32.26 -19.41
CA GLY A 29 25.60 -32.85 -20.74
C GLY A 29 24.51 -33.85 -21.18
N LEU A 30 24.11 -33.93 -22.45
CA LEU A 30 24.53 -33.29 -23.70
C LEU A 30 23.57 -33.77 -24.82
N ARG A 31 23.18 -32.84 -25.70
CA ARG A 31 22.96 -32.97 -27.16
C ARG A 31 21.59 -33.27 -27.80
N SER A 32 21.37 -32.41 -28.80
CA SER A 32 20.75 -32.57 -30.12
C SER A 32 19.23 -32.52 -30.18
N SER A 33 18.64 -31.45 -30.72
CA SER A 33 18.59 -31.04 -32.14
C SER A 33 17.32 -31.57 -32.79
N MET A 34 16.38 -30.67 -33.10
CA MET A 34 15.52 -30.71 -34.29
C MET A 34 14.58 -29.49 -34.30
N MET A 35 14.83 -28.59 -35.28
CA MET A 35 13.86 -27.90 -36.17
C MET A 35 12.57 -27.29 -35.54
N GLY A 36 12.20 -26.03 -35.80
CA GLY A 36 12.48 -25.27 -37.00
C GLY A 36 11.99 -23.82 -37.00
N ASN A 37 12.45 -23.22 -38.09
CA ASN A 37 12.47 -21.85 -38.56
C ASN A 37 11.13 -21.37 -39.16
N TYR A 38 10.72 -20.14 -38.82
CA TYR A 38 9.94 -19.18 -39.64
C TYR A 38 10.25 -17.80 -38.99
N GLY A 39 10.99 -16.84 -39.56
CA GLY A 39 10.85 -16.22 -40.88
C GLY A 39 9.47 -15.53 -40.94
N GLY A 40 9.28 -14.24 -40.69
CA GLY A 40 9.99 -13.05 -41.13
C GLY A 40 8.99 -12.22 -41.95
N MET A 41 8.61 -11.01 -41.50
CA MET A 41 7.90 -10.06 -42.36
C MET A 41 8.12 -8.60 -41.92
N MET A 42 8.92 -7.93 -42.72
CA MET A 42 9.12 -6.48 -42.79
C MET A 42 7.81 -5.75 -43.11
N GLY A 43 7.66 -4.53 -42.58
CA GLY A 43 6.70 -3.53 -43.03
C GLY A 43 7.18 -2.13 -42.65
N ASN A 44 8.04 -1.59 -43.50
CA ASN A 44 8.65 -0.26 -43.43
C ASN A 44 7.72 0.80 -44.06
N TYR A 45 7.46 1.89 -43.35
CA TYR A 45 7.13 3.25 -43.83
C TYR A 45 7.48 4.17 -42.65
N GLY A 46 8.28 5.21 -42.72
CA GLY A 46 8.68 6.07 -43.85
C GLY A 46 8.65 7.50 -43.30
N ASP A 47 9.80 8.15 -43.35
CA ASP A 47 10.18 9.43 -42.73
C ASP A 47 9.28 10.64 -43.07
N ASN A 48 9.31 11.69 -42.23
CA ASN A 48 10.13 12.91 -42.43
C ASN A 48 9.50 14.24 -41.94
N TYR A 49 10.38 15.16 -41.52
CA TYR A 49 10.24 16.60 -41.21
C TYR A 49 9.43 17.00 -39.96
N GLY A 50 9.87 17.92 -39.09
CA GLY A 50 11.01 18.84 -39.07
C GLY A 50 10.70 20.00 -38.10
N ASN A 51 11.65 20.33 -37.23
CA ASN A 51 11.85 21.59 -36.49
C ASN A 51 10.65 22.50 -36.15
N MET A 52 10.39 22.70 -34.85
CA MET A 52 10.46 24.05 -34.27
C MET A 52 10.64 24.00 -32.75
N MET A 53 11.80 24.52 -32.33
CA MET A 53 12.18 24.75 -30.95
C MET A 53 11.64 26.11 -30.49
N LYS A 54 11.26 26.18 -29.21
CA LYS A 54 11.06 27.35 -28.32
C LYS A 54 9.62 27.85 -28.15
N ASN A 55 9.00 27.49 -27.01
CA ASN A 55 8.67 28.51 -26.01
C ASN A 55 8.56 27.92 -24.59
N TYR A 56 8.82 28.77 -23.60
CA TYR A 56 9.17 28.49 -22.21
C TYR A 56 8.01 27.98 -21.34
N GLY A 57 8.36 27.12 -20.36
CA GLY A 57 7.77 27.16 -19.01
C GLY A 57 6.86 26.00 -18.60
N GLY A 58 7.41 25.08 -17.79
CA GLY A 58 6.65 24.18 -16.91
C GLY A 58 6.23 22.85 -17.53
N GLY A 59 6.71 21.73 -16.96
CA GLY A 59 6.14 20.42 -17.31
C GLY A 59 7.04 19.20 -17.24
N LEU A 60 8.06 19.14 -16.36
CA LEU A 60 8.89 17.93 -16.16
C LEU A 60 8.18 16.80 -15.38
N TRP A 61 6.86 16.91 -15.18
CA TRP A 61 6.04 15.95 -14.42
C TRP A 61 5.10 15.08 -15.29
N ASN A 62 4.84 15.45 -16.55
CA ASN A 62 3.84 14.75 -17.38
C ASN A 62 4.42 13.66 -18.30
N ASP A 63 5.71 13.76 -18.66
CA ASP A 63 6.30 12.85 -19.66
C ASP A 63 6.93 11.58 -19.06
N MET A 64 6.95 11.44 -17.71
CA MET A 64 7.59 10.31 -17.01
C MET A 64 6.60 9.27 -16.46
N MET A 65 5.33 9.32 -16.86
CA MET A 65 4.33 8.27 -16.57
C MET A 65 4.18 7.23 -17.70
N GLY A 66 5.04 7.27 -18.73
CA GLY A 66 4.91 6.41 -19.92
C GLY A 66 5.55 5.01 -19.85
N SER A 67 6.37 4.70 -18.84
CA SER A 67 7.23 3.48 -18.88
C SER A 67 6.96 2.43 -17.80
N TYR A 68 5.96 2.61 -16.94
CA TYR A 68 5.51 1.60 -15.96
C TYR A 68 3.98 1.40 -15.99
N GLY A 69 3.35 1.75 -17.12
CA GLY A 69 1.89 1.71 -17.35
C GLY A 69 1.26 0.32 -17.46
N GLY A 70 1.92 -0.74 -17.00
CA GLY A 70 1.42 -2.11 -17.12
C GLY A 70 0.20 -2.42 -16.25
N MET A 71 0.00 -1.70 -15.12
CA MET A 71 -1.12 -1.94 -14.22
C MET A 71 -2.04 -0.72 -14.03
N MET A 72 -1.54 0.50 -14.19
CA MET A 72 -2.38 1.73 -14.22
C MET A 72 -3.11 1.94 -15.57
N GLY A 73 -2.68 1.28 -16.65
CA GLY A 73 -3.33 1.37 -17.96
C GLY A 73 -4.66 0.61 -18.04
N MET A 74 -4.79 -0.53 -17.33
CA MET A 74 -6.02 -1.33 -17.34
C MET A 74 -7.15 -0.74 -16.51
N MET A 75 -6.88 0.25 -15.67
CA MET A 75 -7.91 0.92 -14.87
C MET A 75 -8.44 2.20 -15.54
N ARG A 76 -7.86 2.59 -16.68
CA ARG A 76 -8.34 3.73 -17.48
C ARG A 76 -9.28 3.33 -18.63
N ASP A 77 -9.34 2.04 -18.96
CA ASP A 77 -10.23 1.50 -20.02
C ASP A 77 -11.49 0.77 -19.48
N TYR A 78 -11.65 0.68 -18.16
CA TYR A 78 -12.85 0.13 -17.50
C TYR A 78 -13.55 1.13 -16.56
N GLY A 79 -13.32 2.43 -16.75
CA GLY A 79 -13.86 3.49 -15.89
C GLY A 79 -14.41 4.66 -16.70
N GLY A 80 -15.52 4.45 -17.41
CA GLY A 80 -16.12 5.53 -18.22
C GLY A 80 -17.63 5.46 -18.48
N GLY A 81 -18.37 4.47 -17.95
CA GLY A 81 -19.80 4.35 -18.31
C GLY A 81 -20.72 3.58 -17.36
N LEU A 82 -20.25 3.05 -16.24
CA LEU A 82 -21.05 2.15 -15.38
C LEU A 82 -21.33 2.70 -13.97
N TRP A 83 -20.94 3.95 -13.68
CA TRP A 83 -21.25 4.62 -12.41
C TRP A 83 -22.40 5.63 -12.50
N ASN A 84 -22.87 5.95 -13.72
CA ASN A 84 -23.93 6.95 -13.93
C ASN A 84 -25.35 6.33 -14.08
N ASP A 85 -25.45 5.02 -14.32
CA ASP A 85 -26.73 4.35 -14.63
C ASP A 85 -27.35 3.55 -13.46
N MET A 86 -26.77 3.59 -12.25
CA MET A 86 -27.33 2.89 -11.07
C MET A 86 -28.07 3.78 -10.06
N MET A 87 -28.21 5.08 -10.32
CA MET A 87 -29.06 5.97 -9.52
C MET A 87 -30.31 6.37 -10.33
N GLY A 88 -31.27 5.44 -10.40
CA GLY A 88 -32.57 5.69 -11.01
C GLY A 88 -33.33 6.82 -10.29
N PRO A 89 -33.95 7.76 -11.02
CA PRO A 89 -34.62 8.91 -10.43
C PRO A 89 -36.04 8.53 -9.98
N ASN A 90 -36.16 7.88 -8.81
CA ASN A 90 -37.43 7.74 -8.10
C ASN A 90 -37.20 7.09 -6.74
N MET A 91 -37.02 7.88 -5.67
CA MET A 91 -37.49 7.57 -4.30
C MET A 91 -37.37 8.83 -3.44
N MET A 92 -38.26 9.78 -3.69
CA MET A 92 -38.55 10.88 -2.76
C MET A 92 -39.57 10.37 -1.73
N GLY A 93 -39.26 10.47 -0.44
CA GLY A 93 -40.26 10.47 0.63
C GLY A 93 -40.02 9.47 1.76
N GLY A 94 -39.60 9.98 2.91
CA GLY A 94 -39.60 9.20 4.16
C GLY A 94 -38.95 9.96 5.31
N TYR A 95 -39.75 10.73 6.05
CA TYR A 95 -39.37 11.27 7.35
C TYR A 95 -38.94 10.12 8.29
N GLY A 96 -37.69 10.14 8.76
CA GLY A 96 -37.16 9.15 9.68
C GLY A 96 -35.94 9.69 10.44
N ASN A 97 -36.15 10.03 11.70
CA ASN A 97 -35.13 10.27 12.71
C ASN A 97 -34.32 8.98 12.92
N GLY A 98 -33.00 9.00 12.66
CA GLY A 98 -32.16 7.82 12.82
C GLY A 98 -30.72 8.06 12.42
N SER A 99 -29.85 8.09 13.42
CA SER A 99 -28.40 7.92 13.37
C SER A 99 -27.91 7.00 12.23
N GLY A 100 -27.25 7.58 11.23
CA GLY A 100 -26.61 6.86 10.14
C GLY A 100 -25.73 7.79 9.32
N HIS A 101 -24.53 8.08 9.80
CA HIS A 101 -23.56 8.93 9.09
C HIS A 101 -22.51 8.08 8.36
N CYS A 102 -22.92 7.39 7.29
CA CYS A 102 -21.99 7.05 6.21
C CYS A 102 -21.92 8.27 5.27
N GLY A 103 -21.13 9.27 5.68
CA GLY A 103 -20.85 10.47 4.87
C GLY A 103 -19.66 10.21 3.96
N GLY A 104 -19.93 10.00 2.67
CA GLY A 104 -18.91 9.79 1.65
C GLY A 104 -17.98 11.00 1.49
N TYR A 105 -16.68 10.73 1.35
CA TYR A 105 -15.68 11.68 0.88
C TYR A 105 -15.92 11.96 -0.61
N GLY A 106 -16.84 12.87 -0.88
CA GLY A 106 -17.11 13.42 -2.19
C GLY A 106 -17.35 14.91 -2.07
N THR A 107 -16.49 15.69 -2.74
CA THR A 107 -16.52 17.16 -2.92
C THR A 107 -15.69 17.97 -1.91
N PRO A 108 -14.58 18.61 -2.33
CA PRO A 108 -14.01 19.73 -1.59
C PRO A 108 -14.96 20.92 -1.72
N GLY A 109 -15.93 21.05 -0.81
CA GLY A 109 -16.89 22.16 -0.89
C GLY A 109 -18.14 22.08 -0.03
N SER A 110 -18.39 20.99 0.69
CA SER A 110 -19.63 20.82 1.45
C SER A 110 -19.39 20.95 2.96
N GLY A 111 -19.44 22.18 3.46
CA GLY A 111 -19.80 22.45 4.88
C GLY A 111 -18.66 22.66 5.89
N TYR A 112 -17.45 23.03 5.47
CA TYR A 112 -16.42 23.42 6.44
C TYR A 112 -16.75 24.81 7.01
N VAL A 113 -16.94 24.88 8.32
CA VAL A 113 -16.96 26.15 9.06
C VAL A 113 -15.61 26.81 8.83
N ALA A 114 -15.59 27.97 8.15
CA ALA A 114 -14.36 28.73 7.99
C ALA A 114 -13.74 29.00 9.38
N ASN A 115 -12.47 28.63 9.55
CA ASN A 115 -11.71 28.68 10.83
C ASN A 115 -12.00 27.57 11.85
N ALA A 116 -12.49 26.40 11.46
CA ALA A 116 -12.49 25.24 12.36
C ALA A 116 -11.06 24.87 12.77
N THR A 117 -10.81 24.71 14.07
CA THR A 117 -9.53 24.22 14.59
C THR A 117 -9.48 22.70 14.45
N PRO A 118 -8.41 22.13 13.89
CA PRO A 118 -8.22 20.68 13.90
C PRO A 118 -8.24 20.11 15.32
N ILE A 119 -8.82 18.93 15.51
CA ILE A 119 -8.67 18.15 16.73
C ILE A 119 -7.21 17.74 16.92
N THR A 120 -6.84 17.36 18.14
CA THR A 120 -5.48 16.87 18.41
C THR A 120 -5.35 15.38 18.04
N ILE A 121 -4.12 14.91 17.87
CA ILE A 121 -3.85 13.49 17.60
C ILE A 121 -4.35 12.58 18.72
N GLU A 122 -4.32 13.05 19.98
CA GLU A 122 -4.84 12.33 21.13
C GLU A 122 -6.37 12.19 21.03
N LYS A 123 -7.08 13.26 20.59
CA LYS A 123 -8.53 13.18 20.33
C LYS A 123 -8.89 12.28 19.16
N ALA A 124 -8.05 12.21 18.14
CA ALA A 124 -8.23 11.25 17.06
C ALA A 124 -8.03 9.81 17.56
N GLY A 125 -7.02 9.57 18.42
CA GLY A 125 -6.82 8.28 19.10
C GLY A 125 -8.03 7.86 19.94
N GLU A 126 -8.55 8.75 20.79
CA GLU A 126 -9.78 8.51 21.57
C GLU A 126 -10.98 8.15 20.68
N ALA A 127 -11.13 8.80 19.52
CA ALA A 127 -12.20 8.49 18.57
C ALA A 127 -12.06 7.08 17.98
N VAL A 128 -10.83 6.67 17.66
CA VAL A 128 -10.53 5.32 17.16
C VAL A 128 -10.82 4.27 18.24
N GLU A 129 -10.41 4.50 19.48
CA GLU A 129 -10.71 3.58 20.60
C GLU A 129 -12.22 3.40 20.81
N GLN A 130 -12.99 4.49 20.74
CA GLN A 130 -14.45 4.43 20.81
C GLN A 130 -15.05 3.66 19.63
N TYR A 131 -14.51 3.85 18.43
CA TYR A 131 -14.92 3.09 17.26
C TYR A 131 -14.63 1.59 17.46
N LEU A 132 -13.43 1.20 17.88
CA LEU A 132 -13.08 -0.19 18.14
C LEU A 132 -14.00 -0.82 19.19
N ALA A 133 -14.25 -0.13 20.30
CA ALA A 133 -15.20 -0.59 21.32
C ALA A 133 -16.60 -0.84 20.76
N SER A 134 -17.06 0.02 19.83
CA SER A 134 -18.38 -0.13 19.19
C SER A 134 -18.49 -1.34 18.27
N THR A 135 -17.37 -1.87 17.76
CA THR A 135 -17.37 -3.09 16.93
C THR A 135 -17.72 -4.35 17.75
N GLY A 136 -17.57 -4.30 19.08
CA GLY A 136 -17.69 -5.46 19.95
C GLY A 136 -16.57 -6.50 19.76
N ASN A 137 -15.56 -6.22 18.93
CA ASN A 137 -14.43 -7.11 18.71
C ASN A 137 -13.30 -6.75 19.69
N GLU A 138 -13.26 -7.49 20.80
CA GLU A 138 -12.23 -7.33 21.82
C GLU A 138 -10.83 -7.75 21.35
N ASP A 139 -10.64 -8.30 20.16
CA ASP A 139 -9.31 -8.66 19.66
C ASP A 139 -8.59 -7.49 18.97
N LEU A 140 -9.28 -6.39 18.68
CA LEU A 140 -8.70 -5.24 17.99
C LEU A 140 -8.05 -4.24 18.97
N LYS A 141 -6.94 -3.65 18.56
CA LYS A 141 -6.32 -2.50 19.25
C LYS A 141 -5.73 -1.49 18.28
N LEU A 142 -5.72 -0.21 18.67
CA LEU A 142 -4.97 0.85 18.00
C LEU A 142 -3.47 0.65 18.31
N THR A 143 -2.60 0.78 17.31
CA THR A 143 -1.14 0.68 17.48
C THR A 143 -0.39 1.92 17.07
N GLU A 144 -0.86 2.59 16.03
CA GLU A 144 -0.20 3.78 15.53
C GLU A 144 -1.25 4.77 15.04
N ILE A 145 -1.01 6.06 15.26
CA ILE A 145 -1.71 7.13 14.60
C ILE A 145 -0.72 8.15 14.05
N MET A 146 -0.91 8.50 12.77
CA MET A 146 -0.16 9.56 12.10
C MET A 146 -1.08 10.73 11.79
N GLU A 147 -0.56 11.94 11.97
CA GLU A 147 -1.18 13.18 11.55
C GLU A 147 -0.57 13.63 10.23
N PHE A 148 -1.41 13.73 9.21
CA PHE A 148 -1.10 14.42 7.97
C PHE A 148 -1.95 15.68 7.83
N ASP A 149 -1.62 16.55 6.88
CA ASP A 149 -2.37 17.79 6.70
C ASP A 149 -3.83 17.57 6.24
N ASN A 150 -4.14 16.46 5.54
CA ASN A 150 -5.51 16.16 5.09
C ASN A 150 -6.36 15.41 6.15
N HIS A 151 -5.77 14.48 6.90
CA HIS A 151 -6.46 13.61 7.86
C HIS A 151 -5.48 13.03 8.89
N PHE A 152 -6.01 12.37 9.91
CA PHE A 152 -5.23 11.38 10.66
C PHE A 152 -5.38 10.01 10.01
N TYR A 153 -4.32 9.22 10.07
CA TYR A 153 -4.23 7.83 9.66
C TYR A 153 -4.03 6.99 10.92
N ALA A 154 -4.71 5.85 11.03
CA ALA A 154 -4.54 4.95 12.16
C ALA A 154 -4.48 3.49 11.74
N GLU A 155 -3.60 2.74 12.40
CA GLU A 155 -3.44 1.31 12.20
C GLU A 155 -4.06 0.51 13.34
N ILE A 156 -4.83 -0.51 12.97
CA ILE A 156 -5.49 -1.41 13.90
C ILE A 156 -4.86 -2.78 13.79
N LYS A 157 -4.54 -3.39 14.93
CA LYS A 157 -3.89 -4.71 15.03
C LYS A 157 -4.76 -5.70 15.78
N GLU A 158 -4.70 -6.96 15.36
CA GLU A 158 -5.22 -8.08 16.16
C GLU A 158 -4.26 -8.38 17.31
N LYS A 159 -4.77 -8.38 18.54
CA LYS A 159 -4.00 -8.74 19.74
C LYS A 159 -3.57 -10.20 19.71
N SER A 160 -4.44 -11.09 19.23
CA SER A 160 -4.20 -12.53 19.23
C SER A 160 -3.11 -12.96 18.25
N THR A 161 -3.02 -12.33 17.08
CA THR A 161 -2.09 -12.72 16.01
C THR A 161 -0.90 -11.77 15.87
N GLY A 162 -1.02 -10.52 16.33
CA GLY A 162 -0.03 -9.47 16.12
C GLY A 162 -0.03 -8.90 14.69
N ILE A 163 -0.91 -9.39 13.81
CA ILE A 163 -1.04 -8.93 12.42
C ILE A 163 -1.92 -7.69 12.37
N HIS A 164 -1.56 -6.71 11.55
CA HIS A 164 -2.40 -5.52 11.36
C HIS A 164 -3.69 -5.92 10.62
N ALA A 165 -4.81 -5.55 11.22
CA ALA A 165 -6.15 -5.91 10.79
C ALA A 165 -6.60 -5.04 9.62
N PHE A 166 -6.56 -3.72 9.78
CA PHE A 166 -7.02 -2.73 8.80
C PHE A 166 -6.58 -1.31 9.18
N GLU A 167 -6.72 -0.40 8.23
CA GLU A 167 -6.33 1.01 8.34
C GLU A 167 -7.57 1.92 8.33
N LEU A 168 -7.50 3.03 9.07
CA LEU A 168 -8.57 4.02 9.21
C LEU A 168 -8.07 5.43 8.89
N LEU A 169 -8.90 6.21 8.21
CA LEU A 169 -8.74 7.66 8.11
C LEU A 169 -9.71 8.37 9.05
N ILE A 170 -9.22 9.41 9.71
CA ILE A 170 -9.99 10.24 10.64
C ILE A 170 -9.98 11.68 10.19
N ASN A 171 -11.16 12.26 10.03
CA ASN A 171 -11.32 13.65 9.67
C ASN A 171 -10.75 14.57 10.75
N ARG A 172 -9.86 15.50 10.38
CA ARG A 172 -9.16 16.34 11.35
C ARG A 172 -10.03 17.34 12.09
N TYR A 173 -11.26 17.59 11.65
CA TYR A 173 -12.13 18.58 12.27
C TYR A 173 -13.29 17.94 13.02
N THR A 174 -13.80 16.82 12.52
CA THR A 174 -14.99 16.17 13.08
C THR A 174 -14.69 14.89 13.85
N GLY A 175 -13.51 14.29 13.67
CA GLY A 175 -13.21 12.96 14.21
C GLY A 175 -13.96 11.83 13.50
N ALA A 176 -14.63 12.10 12.36
CA ALA A 176 -15.34 11.08 11.60
C ALA A 176 -14.36 10.06 11.03
N ILE A 177 -14.67 8.77 11.20
CA ILE A 177 -13.82 7.63 10.85
C ILE A 177 -14.33 6.97 9.57
N THR A 178 -13.42 6.63 8.67
CA THR A 178 -13.70 5.81 7.49
C THR A 178 -12.57 4.81 7.25
N PRO A 179 -12.83 3.63 6.65
CA PRO A 179 -11.76 2.78 6.16
C PRO A 179 -10.85 3.53 5.20
N GLU A 180 -9.56 3.25 5.26
CA GLU A 180 -8.64 3.74 4.24
C GLU A 180 -8.95 3.15 2.86
N MET A 181 -8.79 3.96 1.82
CA MET A 181 -9.02 3.59 0.43
C MET A 181 -7.84 2.80 -0.13
N GLY A 182 -8.07 2.06 -1.21
CA GLY A 182 -7.00 1.34 -1.89
C GLY A 182 -6.67 0.00 -1.19
N PRO A 183 -5.41 -0.29 -0.84
CA PRO A 183 -4.96 -1.58 -0.33
C PRO A 183 -5.82 -2.14 0.81
N ASN A 184 -6.17 -1.32 1.81
CA ASN A 184 -7.05 -1.70 2.91
C ASN A 184 -8.41 -2.23 2.47
N MET A 185 -8.99 -1.70 1.41
CA MET A 185 -10.30 -2.16 0.91
C MET A 185 -10.18 -3.24 -0.16
N MET A 186 -9.06 -3.26 -0.88
CA MET A 186 -8.91 -3.98 -2.14
C MET A 186 -7.96 -5.16 -2.10
N TRP A 187 -6.96 -5.11 -1.23
CA TRP A 187 -5.98 -6.18 -1.02
C TRP A 187 -6.11 -6.85 0.34
N ASN A 188 -6.84 -6.24 1.29
CA ASN A 188 -7.08 -6.83 2.58
C ASN A 188 -7.95 -8.10 2.47
N ALA A 189 -7.34 -9.25 2.68
CA ALA A 189 -7.96 -10.56 2.49
C ALA A 189 -8.94 -10.96 3.60
N ARG A 190 -8.91 -10.28 4.75
CA ARG A 190 -9.73 -10.61 5.92
C ARG A 190 -10.79 -9.55 6.23
N TYR A 191 -10.40 -8.29 6.16
CA TYR A 191 -11.25 -7.13 6.51
C TYR A 191 -11.66 -6.30 5.30
N GLY A 192 -11.07 -6.54 4.13
CA GLY A 192 -11.40 -5.85 2.89
C GLY A 192 -12.80 -6.21 2.39
N HIS A 193 -13.37 -5.31 1.59
CA HIS A 193 -14.74 -5.48 1.06
C HIS A 193 -14.78 -6.27 -0.24
N MET A 194 -13.61 -6.58 -0.78
CA MET A 194 -13.46 -7.34 -1.99
C MET A 194 -13.06 -8.78 -1.66
N ASN A 195 -14.04 -9.69 -1.67
CA ASN A 195 -13.81 -11.10 -1.40
C ASN A 195 -13.31 -11.84 -2.66
N TRP A 196 -12.00 -11.79 -2.91
CA TRP A 196 -11.36 -12.48 -4.04
C TRP A 196 -10.91 -13.92 -3.70
N ASN A 197 -11.27 -14.45 -2.52
CA ASN A 197 -10.70 -15.69 -2.00
C ASN A 197 -9.15 -15.70 -2.06
N THR A 198 -8.55 -14.52 -1.84
CA THR A 198 -7.11 -14.29 -1.89
C THR A 198 -6.45 -14.80 -0.60
N PRO A 199 -5.28 -15.45 -0.69
CA PRO A 199 -4.54 -15.84 0.50
C PRO A 199 -4.20 -14.64 1.38
N ALA A 200 -4.44 -14.78 2.69
CA ALA A 200 -4.19 -13.74 3.68
C ALA A 200 -2.69 -13.49 3.91
N GLN A 201 -1.84 -14.47 3.62
CA GLN A 201 -0.40 -14.32 3.55
C GLN A 201 0.06 -14.85 2.20
N GLY A 202 0.71 -13.99 1.41
CA GLY A 202 1.20 -14.34 0.09
C GLY A 202 2.64 -14.85 0.10
N THR A 203 3.22 -15.00 -1.10
CA THR A 203 4.59 -15.52 -1.28
C THR A 203 5.68 -14.46 -1.18
N VAL A 204 5.31 -13.17 -1.16
CA VAL A 204 6.25 -12.06 -1.01
C VAL A 204 6.58 -11.88 0.46
N THR A 205 7.87 -11.90 0.82
CA THR A 205 8.34 -11.63 2.20
C THR A 205 8.42 -10.13 2.48
N GLU A 206 8.58 -9.75 3.75
CA GLU A 206 8.79 -8.35 4.16
C GLU A 206 10.03 -7.74 3.47
N GLU A 207 11.13 -8.48 3.38
CA GLU A 207 12.35 -8.01 2.72
C GLU A 207 12.12 -7.79 1.22
N GLN A 208 11.36 -8.68 0.58
CA GLN A 208 10.99 -8.52 -0.83
C GLN A 208 10.03 -7.34 -1.03
N ALA A 209 9.12 -7.10 -0.07
CA ALA A 209 8.24 -5.95 -0.08
C ALA A 209 9.03 -4.64 0.01
N LEU A 210 10.00 -4.56 0.92
CA LEU A 210 10.93 -3.43 1.04
C LEU A 210 11.76 -3.23 -0.23
N GLU A 211 12.27 -4.30 -0.84
CA GLU A 211 13.01 -4.21 -2.09
C GLU A 211 12.12 -3.69 -3.23
N ASN A 212 10.89 -4.18 -3.35
CA ASN A 212 9.92 -3.73 -4.35
C ASN A 212 9.54 -2.27 -4.16
N ALA A 213 9.29 -1.87 -2.90
CA ALA A 213 9.03 -0.49 -2.51
C ALA A 213 10.18 0.42 -2.89
N GLN A 214 11.41 0.07 -2.51
CA GLN A 214 12.59 0.88 -2.82
C GLN A 214 12.81 1.03 -4.33
N LYS A 215 12.69 -0.06 -5.09
CA LYS A 215 12.80 -0.02 -6.57
C LYS A 215 11.77 0.92 -7.21
N TYR A 216 10.56 0.98 -6.66
CA TYR A 216 9.54 1.93 -7.10
C TYR A 216 9.94 3.37 -6.76
N LEU A 217 10.34 3.61 -5.51
CA LEU A 217 10.73 4.94 -5.00
C LEU A 217 11.93 5.52 -5.76
N ASP A 218 12.95 4.72 -6.06
CA ASP A 218 14.13 5.14 -6.82
C ASP A 218 13.76 5.77 -8.19
N LYS A 219 12.63 5.35 -8.76
CA LYS A 219 12.12 5.83 -10.05
C LYS A 219 11.11 6.96 -9.90
N ALA A 220 10.17 6.80 -8.97
CA ALA A 220 9.02 7.68 -8.85
C ALA A 220 9.29 8.89 -7.94
N LEU A 221 10.07 8.70 -6.87
CA LEU A 221 10.44 9.72 -5.90
C LEU A 221 11.93 9.61 -5.49
N PRO A 222 12.87 9.93 -6.40
CA PRO A 222 14.30 9.84 -6.11
C PRO A 222 14.71 10.59 -4.84
N GLY A 223 15.60 9.99 -4.05
CA GLY A 223 16.05 10.55 -2.77
C GLY A 223 15.16 10.22 -1.57
N THR A 224 14.18 9.34 -1.74
CA THR A 224 13.39 8.75 -0.65
C THR A 224 13.84 7.31 -0.36
N ARG A 225 13.54 6.80 0.84
CA ARG A 225 13.76 5.39 1.21
C ARG A 225 12.49 4.74 1.74
N ALA A 226 12.32 3.45 1.47
CA ALA A 226 11.43 2.59 2.23
C ALA A 226 12.05 2.33 3.61
N ASP A 227 11.23 2.35 4.67
CA ASP A 227 11.69 2.09 6.04
C ASP A 227 10.83 1.03 6.75
N GLU A 228 10.09 1.41 7.80
CA GLU A 228 9.27 0.51 8.58
C GLU A 228 8.22 -0.20 7.73
N VAL A 229 7.98 -1.48 8.03
CA VAL A 229 7.06 -2.36 7.31
C VAL A 229 6.09 -3.01 8.28
N ASP A 230 4.81 -2.79 8.03
CA ASP A 230 3.71 -3.37 8.80
C ASP A 230 2.97 -4.40 7.96
N ALA A 231 2.84 -5.60 8.50
CA ALA A 231 2.20 -6.71 7.83
C ALA A 231 0.68 -6.71 8.06
N PHE A 232 -0.07 -6.66 6.97
CA PHE A 232 -1.51 -6.80 6.93
C PHE A 232 -1.90 -8.10 6.21
N TYR A 233 -3.17 -8.50 6.34
CA TYR A 233 -3.70 -9.64 5.60
C TYR A 233 -3.78 -9.34 4.10
N GLY A 234 -2.80 -9.79 3.31
CA GLY A 234 -2.77 -9.69 1.85
C GLY A 234 -1.88 -8.56 1.30
N TYR A 235 -1.29 -7.73 2.17
CA TYR A 235 -0.40 -6.64 1.78
C TYR A 235 0.48 -6.18 2.95
N TYR A 236 1.44 -5.33 2.64
CA TYR A 236 2.30 -4.61 3.58
C TYR A 236 2.04 -3.12 3.43
N THR A 237 2.05 -2.36 4.51
CA THR A 237 2.17 -0.89 4.48
C THR A 237 3.58 -0.51 4.92
N ILE A 238 4.17 0.46 4.24
CA ILE A 238 5.58 0.81 4.37
C ILE A 238 5.73 2.33 4.44
N HIS A 239 6.45 2.81 5.44
CA HIS A 239 6.77 4.23 5.57
C HIS A 239 7.79 4.62 4.50
N VAL A 240 7.58 5.80 3.91
CA VAL A 240 8.51 6.42 2.97
C VAL A 240 9.17 7.58 3.67
N LEU A 241 10.51 7.54 3.76
CA LEU A 241 11.27 8.61 4.37
C LEU A 241 12.02 9.46 3.36
N LYS A 242 12.19 10.74 3.69
CA LYS A 242 13.08 11.68 3.02
C LYS A 242 13.92 12.40 4.06
N ASP A 243 15.23 12.41 3.89
CA ASP A 243 16.17 13.01 4.85
C ASP A 243 15.97 12.49 6.29
N GLY A 244 15.63 11.20 6.42
CA GLY A 244 15.39 10.53 7.71
C GLY A 244 14.06 10.87 8.40
N LYS A 245 13.13 11.56 7.72
CA LYS A 245 11.80 11.90 8.25
C LYS A 245 10.70 11.29 7.40
N ILE A 246 9.57 10.97 8.01
CA ILE A 246 8.38 10.47 7.29
C ILE A 246 7.94 11.52 6.27
N TYR A 247 7.87 11.07 5.02
CA TYR A 247 7.50 11.84 3.85
C TYR A 247 6.14 11.40 3.30
N GLY A 248 5.83 10.11 3.40
CA GLY A 248 4.58 9.52 2.96
C GLY A 248 4.58 8.03 3.24
N MET A 249 3.69 7.30 2.56
CA MET A 249 3.55 5.85 2.70
C MET A 249 3.22 5.20 1.36
N LEU A 250 3.45 3.90 1.28
CA LEU A 250 2.99 3.07 0.19
C LEU A 250 2.62 1.69 0.73
N SER A 251 1.90 0.91 -0.06
CA SER A 251 1.68 -0.51 0.22
C SER A 251 2.27 -1.40 -0.86
N VAL A 252 2.57 -2.65 -0.48
CA VAL A 252 2.98 -3.70 -1.40
C VAL A 252 2.07 -4.92 -1.24
N ASN A 253 1.47 -5.38 -2.32
CA ASN A 253 0.62 -6.58 -2.30
C ASN A 253 1.46 -7.82 -1.98
N SER A 254 1.07 -8.59 -0.95
CA SER A 254 1.88 -9.71 -0.47
C SER A 254 1.85 -10.95 -1.37
N ASN A 255 0.92 -11.00 -2.34
CA ASN A 255 0.79 -12.09 -3.30
C ASN A 255 1.49 -11.80 -4.62
N THR A 256 1.53 -10.54 -5.06
CA THR A 256 2.00 -10.16 -6.41
C THR A 256 3.23 -9.26 -6.40
N GLY A 257 3.54 -8.61 -5.28
CA GLY A 257 4.61 -7.61 -5.19
C GLY A 257 4.23 -6.25 -5.83
N ALA A 258 2.97 -6.07 -6.23
CA ALA A 258 2.49 -4.80 -6.79
C ALA A 258 2.60 -3.67 -5.76
N VAL A 259 3.15 -2.53 -6.16
CA VAL A 259 3.34 -1.35 -5.31
C VAL A 259 2.22 -0.33 -5.53
N TRP A 260 1.69 0.23 -4.45
CA TRP A 260 0.67 1.28 -4.45
C TRP A 260 1.12 2.45 -3.58
N TYR A 261 1.51 3.57 -4.17
CA TYR A 261 1.88 4.77 -3.43
C TYR A 261 0.63 5.54 -2.94
N HIS A 262 0.62 5.97 -1.68
CA HIS A 262 -0.51 6.66 -1.08
C HIS A 262 -0.40 8.17 -1.31
N ASN A 263 -1.11 8.67 -2.32
CA ASN A 263 -1.06 10.08 -2.70
C ASN A 263 -2.13 10.97 -2.05
N TRP A 264 -2.92 10.42 -1.11
CA TRP A 264 -4.04 11.13 -0.46
C TRP A 264 -3.73 11.71 0.92
N HIS A 265 -2.70 11.23 1.63
CA HIS A 265 -2.38 11.69 2.98
C HIS A 265 -2.02 13.17 3.05
N GLY A 266 -1.24 13.65 2.07
CA GLY A 266 -0.67 14.99 2.09
C GLY A 266 0.61 15.06 2.94
N ALA A 267 0.93 16.22 3.52
CA ALA A 267 2.19 16.40 4.24
C ALA A 267 2.14 15.80 5.66
N PHE A 268 3.15 15.01 6.02
CA PHE A 268 3.30 14.49 7.39
C PHE A 268 3.54 15.61 8.40
N ILE A 269 2.89 15.51 9.57
CA ILE A 269 3.00 16.47 10.67
C ILE A 269 3.66 15.82 11.88
N LYS A 270 3.07 14.73 12.39
CA LYS A 270 3.58 13.98 13.55
C LYS A 270 2.96 12.59 13.63
N MET A 271 3.51 11.76 14.51
CA MET A 271 3.06 10.41 14.79
C MET A 271 2.97 10.21 16.30
N MET A 272 2.09 9.30 16.72
CA MET A 272 2.01 8.77 18.08
C MET A 272 1.84 7.24 17.99
N GLU A 273 2.78 6.50 18.55
CA GLU A 273 2.64 5.07 18.81
C GLU A 273 1.80 4.83 20.07
N VAL A 274 1.04 3.73 20.07
CA VAL A 274 0.16 3.31 21.15
C VAL A 274 0.53 1.88 21.55
N GLU A 275 0.94 1.70 22.79
CA GLU A 275 1.38 0.40 23.35
C GLU A 275 0.23 -0.60 23.57
#